data_AF-A0A7L0WY36-F1
#
_entry.id   AF-A0A7L0WY36-F1
#
_cell.length_a   1.000
_cell.length_b   1.000
_cell.length_c   1.000
_cell.angle_alpha   90.00
_cell.angle_beta   90.00
_cell.angle_gamma   90.00
#
_symmetry.space_group_name_H-M   'P 1'
#
loop_
_entity.id
_entity.type
_entity.pdbx_description
1 polymer ?
#
loop_
_entity_poly.entity_id
_entity_poly.type
_entity_poly.pdbx_seq_one_letter_code
_entity_poly.pdbx_strand_id
1 'polypeptide(L)'
;GTCINNTSVMMFKKGSFEIGATVYPVAIKYDPQFGDAFWNSSKYGMVTYLLRMMTSWAIVCSVWYLPPMTRQPEEDAVQFANRVKSAIARQGGLVDLLW
;
A
#
# COMPACT_ATOMS: atom_id res chain seq x y z
N GLY A 1 0.32 5.71 -2.28
CA GLY A 1 -0.78 4.88 -2.80
C GLY A 1 -1.29 4.05 -1.65
N THR A 2 -2.58 3.72 -1.62
CA THR A 2 -3.14 2.78 -0.65
C THR A 2 -3.13 1.37 -1.24
N CYS A 3 -3.22 0.33 -0.43
CA CYS A 3 -3.54 -1.01 -0.92
C CYS A 3 -5.04 -1.25 -0.73
N ILE A 4 -5.70 -1.91 -1.68
CA ILE A 4 -7.09 -2.33 -1.53
C ILE A 4 -7.08 -3.76 -0.99
N ASN A 5 -7.77 -3.98 0.12
CA ASN A 5 -8.14 -5.30 0.66
C ASN A 5 -6.99 -6.31 0.82
N ASN A 6 -5.74 -5.87 1.06
CA ASN A 6 -4.58 -6.77 1.17
C ASN A 6 -4.38 -7.70 -0.06
N THR A 7 -4.97 -7.37 -1.21
CA THR A 7 -4.86 -8.17 -2.44
C THR A 7 -4.22 -7.39 -3.57
N SER A 8 -4.33 -6.06 -3.57
CA SER A 8 -3.79 -5.24 -4.64
C SER A 8 -3.26 -3.89 -4.17
N VAL A 9 -2.18 -3.43 -4.80
CA VAL A 9 -1.64 -2.07 -4.58
C VAL A 9 -2.41 -1.11 -5.48
N MET A 10 -3.06 -0.10 -4.90
CA MET A 10 -3.77 0.94 -5.64
C MET A 10 -2.76 1.90 -6.28
N MET A 11 -3.16 2.55 -7.37
CA MET A 11 -2.28 3.43 -8.13
C MET A 11 -1.76 4.59 -7.28
N PHE A 12 -0.51 4.98 -7.52
CA PHE A 12 0.04 6.21 -6.95
C PHE A 12 -0.51 7.44 -7.69
N LYS A 13 -0.63 8.58 -6.99
CA LYS A 13 -0.97 9.84 -7.65
C LYS A 13 0.19 10.26 -8.55
N LYS A 14 -0.13 10.58 -9.81
CA LYS A 14 0.85 10.90 -10.88
C LYS A 14 1.88 11.97 -10.46
N GLY A 15 1.43 13.04 -9.81
CA GLY A 15 2.30 14.15 -9.39
C GLY A 15 3.38 13.77 -8.36
N SER A 16 3.24 12.67 -7.64
CA SER A 16 4.24 12.26 -6.64
C SER A 16 5.54 11.75 -7.25
N PHE A 17 5.53 11.34 -8.53
CA PHE A 17 6.69 10.74 -9.22
C PHE A 17 7.30 11.66 -10.29
N GLU A 18 6.74 12.85 -10.51
CA GLU A 18 7.23 13.82 -11.51
C GLU A 18 8.43 14.65 -11.01
N ILE A 19 8.61 14.76 -9.70
CA ILE A 19 9.61 15.65 -9.07
C ILE A 19 11.06 15.14 -9.24
N GLY A 20 11.28 13.95 -9.80
CA GLY A 20 12.62 13.40 -10.06
C GLY A 20 13.44 13.09 -8.78
N ALA A 21 12.79 13.07 -7.62
CA ALA A 21 13.41 12.79 -6.34
C ALA A 21 13.68 11.29 -6.13
N THR A 22 14.57 10.96 -5.20
CA THR A 22 14.78 9.58 -4.74
C THR A 22 13.60 9.14 -3.88
N VAL A 23 13.00 8.00 -4.22
CA VAL A 23 11.86 7.42 -3.50
C VAL A 23 12.35 6.28 -2.63
N TYR A 24 11.96 6.26 -1.36
CA TYR A 24 12.19 5.16 -0.42
C TYR A 24 10.90 4.35 -0.27
N PRO A 25 10.77 3.20 -0.94
CA PRO A 25 9.54 2.42 -0.90
C PRO A 25 9.42 1.70 0.45
N VAL A 26 8.22 1.69 1.02
CA VAL A 26 7.88 0.92 2.22
C VAL A 26 6.64 0.09 1.91
N ALA A 27 6.73 -1.22 2.13
CA ALA A 27 5.59 -2.12 2.07
C ALA A 27 5.05 -2.35 3.48
N ILE A 28 3.73 -2.20 3.66
CA ILE A 28 3.05 -2.44 4.93
C ILE A 28 1.89 -3.39 4.66
N LYS A 29 1.85 -4.52 5.38
CA LYS A 29 0.77 -5.52 5.28
C LYS A 29 0.19 -5.76 6.67
N TYR A 30 -1.12 -5.64 6.78
CA TYR A 30 -1.85 -5.92 8.02
C TYR A 30 -2.34 -7.37 8.01
N ASP A 31 -2.29 -8.05 9.15
CA ASP A 31 -2.85 -9.39 9.28
C ASP A 31 -4.33 -9.30 9.72
N PRO A 32 -5.30 -9.67 8.85
CA PRO A 32 -6.72 -9.58 9.16
C PRO A 32 -7.17 -10.54 10.27
N GLN A 33 -6.35 -11.51 10.69
CA GLN A 33 -6.68 -12.41 11.79
C GLN A 33 -6.70 -11.71 13.16
N PHE A 34 -5.88 -10.66 13.33
CA PHE A 34 -5.75 -9.95 14.60
C PHE A 34 -6.67 -8.73 14.70
N GLY A 35 -6.87 -8.05 13.57
CA GLY A 35 -7.77 -6.90 13.47
C GLY A 35 -7.80 -6.33 12.06
N ASP A 36 -8.96 -5.82 11.64
CA ASP A 36 -9.11 -5.14 10.36
C ASP A 36 -8.85 -3.64 10.55
N ALA A 37 -7.67 -3.18 10.09
CA ALA A 37 -7.30 -1.77 10.14
C ALA A 37 -7.98 -0.93 9.05
N PHE A 38 -8.70 -1.57 8.13
CA PHE A 38 -9.38 -0.90 7.03
C PHE A 38 -10.87 -0.72 7.34
N TRP A 39 -11.31 0.54 7.38
CA TRP A 39 -12.73 0.84 7.52
C TRP A 39 -13.44 0.81 6.16
N ASN A 40 -14.28 -0.20 5.96
CA ASN A 40 -15.22 -0.24 4.84
C ASN A 40 -16.60 0.29 5.28
N SER A 41 -16.91 1.54 4.93
CA SER A 41 -18.16 2.22 5.28
C SER A 41 -19.42 1.59 4.65
N SER A 42 -19.28 0.87 3.54
CA SER A 42 -20.39 0.15 2.91
C SER A 42 -20.74 -1.15 3.63
N LYS A 43 -19.79 -1.75 4.35
CA LYS A 43 -19.99 -3.03 5.06
C LYS A 43 -20.27 -2.85 6.55
N TYR A 44 -19.69 -1.83 7.17
CA TYR A 44 -19.83 -1.56 8.60
C TYR A 44 -20.08 -0.07 8.88
N GLY A 45 -21.14 0.22 9.62
CA GLY A 45 -21.34 1.55 10.21
C GLY A 45 -20.19 1.90 11.16
N MET A 46 -19.90 3.21 11.28
CA MET A 46 -18.76 3.72 12.06
C MET A 46 -18.74 3.18 13.50
N VAL A 47 -19.89 3.13 14.16
CA VAL A 47 -20.01 2.64 15.55
C VAL A 47 -19.62 1.17 15.67
N THR A 48 -20.11 0.32 14.75
CA THR A 48 -19.79 -1.11 14.72
C THR A 48 -18.31 -1.35 14.40
N TYR A 49 -17.73 -0.54 13.52
CA TYR A 49 -16.31 -0.57 13.22
C TYR A 49 -15.45 -0.19 14.43
N LEU A 50 -15.80 0.90 15.14
CA LEU A 50 -15.11 1.32 16.36
C LEU A 50 -15.18 0.26 17.44
N LEU A 51 -16.36 -0.34 17.67
CA LEU A 51 -16.51 -1.43 18.63
C LEU A 51 -15.62 -2.62 18.25
N ARG A 52 -15.59 -3.04 16.98
CA ARG A 52 -14.70 -4.11 16.50
C ARG A 52 -13.22 -3.78 16.71
N MET A 53 -12.82 -2.54 16.47
CA MET A 53 -11.43 -2.13 16.64
C MET A 53 -11.02 -2.09 18.12
N MET A 54 -11.93 -1.65 19.01
CA MET A 54 -11.72 -1.66 20.46
C MET A 54 -11.74 -3.07 21.06
N THR A 55 -12.46 -4.01 20.45
CA THR A 55 -12.49 -5.42 20.89
C THR A 55 -11.49 -6.31 20.16
N SER A 56 -10.75 -5.78 19.20
CA SER A 56 -9.65 -6.49 18.54
C SER A 56 -8.45 -6.54 19.46
N TRP A 57 -7.86 -7.72 19.61
CA TRP A 57 -6.80 -7.95 20.60
C TRP A 57 -5.48 -7.26 20.23
N ALA A 58 -5.16 -7.18 18.93
CA ALA A 58 -3.98 -6.50 18.42
C ALA A 58 -4.18 -6.12 16.95
N ILE A 59 -3.44 -5.13 16.46
CA ILE A 59 -3.26 -4.90 15.03
C ILE A 59 -1.83 -5.28 14.71
N VAL A 60 -1.65 -6.41 14.01
CA VAL A 60 -0.34 -6.90 13.60
C VAL A 60 -0.06 -6.39 12.19
N CYS A 61 1.04 -5.65 12.04
CA CYS A 61 1.51 -5.18 10.74
C CYS A 61 2.95 -5.66 10.49
N SER A 62 3.17 -6.17 9.28
CA SER A 62 4.51 -6.44 8.77
C SER A 62 4.96 -5.25 7.93
N VAL A 63 6.12 -4.69 8.27
CA VAL A 63 6.69 -3.51 7.60
C VAL A 63 8.01 -3.91 6.96
N TRP A 64 8.17 -3.60 5.67
CA TRP A 64 9.40 -3.81 4.93
C TRP A 64 9.90 -2.50 4.35
N TYR A 65 11.15 -2.17 4.65
CA TYR A 65 11.87 -1.07 4.04
C TYR A 65 12.60 -1.59 2.80
N LEU A 66 12.30 -1.02 1.63
CA LEU A 66 12.96 -1.38 0.39
C LEU A 66 14.11 -0.42 0.10
N PRO A 67 15.10 -0.85 -0.72
CA PRO A 67 16.16 0.02 -1.19
C PRO A 67 15.62 1.28 -1.90
N PRO A 68 16.35 2.41 -1.84
CA PRO A 68 15.99 3.61 -2.56
C PRO A 68 15.90 3.36 -4.07
N MET A 69 14.91 3.98 -4.71
CA MET A 69 14.69 3.92 -6.14
C MET A 69 14.73 5.32 -6.72
N THR A 70 15.53 5.52 -7.76
CA THR A 70 15.61 6.75 -8.54
C THR A 70 15.05 6.52 -9.94
N ARG A 71 14.51 7.56 -10.56
CA ARG A 71 14.02 7.51 -11.94
C ARG A 71 15.20 7.27 -12.90
N GLN A 72 15.06 6.33 -13.82
CA GLN A 72 16.07 6.11 -14.86
C GLN A 72 15.99 7.22 -15.94
N PRO A 73 17.08 7.46 -16.70
CA PRO A 73 17.11 8.54 -17.70
C PRO A 73 16.05 8.40 -18.80
N GLU A 74 15.68 7.15 -19.13
CA GLU A 74 14.75 6.81 -20.21
C GLU A 74 13.35 6.45 -19.70
N GLU A 75 13.13 6.55 -18.40
CA GLU A 75 11.90 6.12 -17.73
C GLU A 75 10.97 7.32 -17.51
N ASP A 76 9.72 7.21 -17.98
CA ASP A 76 8.68 8.20 -17.70
C ASP A 76 8.21 8.12 -16.23
N ALA A 77 7.63 9.21 -15.71
CA ALA A 77 7.11 9.27 -14.35
C ALA A 77 6.09 8.15 -14.06
N VAL A 78 5.28 7.76 -15.05
CA VAL A 78 4.31 6.65 -14.94
C VAL A 78 5.02 5.30 -14.86
N GLN A 79 6.04 5.09 -15.69
CA GLN A 79 6.84 3.86 -15.67
C GLN A 79 7.60 3.71 -14.35
N PHE A 80 8.15 4.80 -13.82
CA PHE A 80 8.79 4.82 -12.52
C PHE A 80 7.83 4.50 -11.38
N ALA A 81 6.64 5.10 -11.39
CA ALA A 81 5.60 4.79 -10.41
C ALA A 81 5.20 3.31 -10.46
N ASN A 82 5.06 2.75 -11.66
CA ASN A 82 4.75 1.33 -11.84
C ASN A 82 5.88 0.43 -11.33
N ARG A 83 7.16 0.76 -11.59
CA ARG A 83 8.29 -0.01 -11.06
C ARG A 83 8.36 -0.01 -9.54
N VAL A 84 8.17 1.15 -8.90
CA VAL A 84 8.12 1.27 -7.43
C VAL A 84 6.93 0.48 -6.88
N LYS A 85 5.77 0.55 -7.53
CA LYS A 85 4.59 -0.24 -7.20
C LYS A 85 4.87 -1.74 -7.26
N SER A 86 5.42 -2.23 -8.37
CA SER A 86 5.72 -3.66 -8.55
C SER A 86 6.73 -4.15 -7.50
N ALA A 87 7.71 -3.33 -7.10
CA ALA A 87 8.65 -3.66 -6.03
C ALA A 87 7.94 -3.85 -4.68
N ILE A 88 7.04 -2.94 -4.32
CA ILE A 88 6.22 -3.03 -3.10
C ILE A 88 5.27 -4.24 -3.16
N ALA A 89 4.61 -4.46 -4.31
CA ALA A 89 3.67 -5.56 -4.50
C ALA A 89 4.37 -6.92 -4.35
N ARG A 90 5.56 -7.07 -4.95
CA ARG A 90 6.41 -8.27 -4.83
C ARG A 90 6.79 -8.54 -3.37
N GLN A 91 7.16 -7.50 -2.62
CA GLN A 91 7.52 -7.66 -1.21
C GLN A 91 6.32 -8.04 -0.34
N GLY A 92 5.14 -7.46 -0.59
CA GLY A 92 3.91 -7.75 0.15
C GLY A 92 3.21 -9.07 -0.25
N GLY A 93 3.67 -9.73 -1.32
CA GLY A 93 2.98 -10.88 -1.93
C GLY A 93 1.60 -10.50 -2.48
N LEU A 94 1.46 -9.27 -2.97
CA LEU A 94 0.20 -8.68 -3.44
C LEU A 94 0.13 -8.76 -4.97
N VAL A 95 -1.08 -8.91 -5.53
CA VAL A 95 -1.29 -8.91 -6.98
C VAL A 95 -1.07 -7.50 -7.52
N ASP A 96 -0.17 -7.37 -8.48
CA ASP A 96 0.11 -6.10 -9.15
C ASP A 96 -1.00 -5.80 -10.18
N LEU A 97 -1.86 -4.83 -9.89
CA LEU A 97 -2.84 -4.35 -10.87
C LEU A 97 -2.14 -3.41 -11.85
N LEU A 98 -2.02 -3.79 -13.13
CA LEU A 98 -1.47 -2.93 -14.17
C LEU A 98 -2.32 -1.66 -14.38
N TRP A 99 -1.66 -0.58 -14.81
CA TRP A 99 -2.25 0.74 -15.08
C TRP A 99 -3.23 0.69 -16.25
#